data_AF-A0AA46NZW6-F1
#
_entry.id   AF-A0AA46NZW6-F1
#
_cell.length_a   1.000
_cell.length_b   1.000
_cell.length_c   1.000
_cell.angle_alpha   90.00
_cell.angle_beta   90.00
_cell.angle_gamma   90.00
#
_symmetry.space_group_name_H-M   'P 1'
#
loop_
_entity.id
_entity.type
_entity.pdbx_description
1 polymer ?
#
loop_
_entity_poly.entity_id
_entity_poly.type
_entity_poly.pdbx_seq_one_letter_code
_entity_poly.pdbx_strand_id
1 'polypeptide(L)'
;MVISTSSFELAEQAIAELQELLGSEPSLVRLAGGEPDPAVIRAFAARKLREGADSPEQAVRLADLVMRLDAADRDDISRRLRMHSEQFEALQHVVRAIDTGADRIAQTVTQELCTNLGYAKAMFSVVRGSTWSPIALAVHPELTGDFHPLIKAIDGREISLREAPREAELVRRRRPYAVDASDTYRHTYRPLIDLSRPAGYIAVPIVVGSRAVAMIHVDRQSDGLSDTDVHIVGALAAVCASSKERADLRQQIYARNEHIDAEVQRLTRALRHLAQAPVTMPELGTRELSRSDVATLDGGSQDPAIPRAQSLTTREREVLTLMATGATNAAISRRLCISDGTVKSHVQRIFKKLGVSTRAEVAALYANAKTVTGGA
;
A
#
# COMPACT_ATOMS: atom_id res chain seq x y z
N MET A 1 6.20 -18.44 -22.89
CA MET A 1 7.65 -18.60 -23.08
C MET A 1 7.94 -18.15 -24.50
N VAL A 2 8.42 -16.93 -24.70
CA VAL A 2 8.65 -16.38 -26.05
C VAL A 2 9.98 -16.94 -26.54
N ILE A 3 9.94 -17.83 -27.54
CA ILE A 3 11.14 -18.31 -28.21
C ILE A 3 11.75 -17.11 -28.94
N SER A 4 12.98 -16.72 -28.59
CA SER A 4 13.69 -15.64 -29.28
C SER A 4 13.83 -15.98 -30.76
N THR A 5 13.72 -15.01 -31.66
CA THR A 5 13.82 -15.21 -33.13
C THR A 5 15.08 -16.00 -33.53
N SER A 6 16.19 -15.79 -32.81
CA SER A 6 17.45 -16.55 -32.98
C SER A 6 17.34 -18.03 -32.59
N SER A 7 16.51 -18.37 -31.61
CA SER A 7 16.31 -19.76 -31.17
C SER A 7 15.42 -20.54 -32.12
N PHE A 8 14.51 -19.87 -32.81
CA PHE A 8 13.65 -20.48 -33.83
C PHE A 8 14.44 -20.78 -35.10
N GLU A 9 15.25 -19.82 -35.58
CA GLU A 9 16.14 -20.03 -36.74
C GLU A 9 17.14 -21.16 -36.51
N LEU A 10 17.72 -21.25 -35.30
CA LEU A 10 18.62 -22.35 -34.93
C LEU A 10 17.91 -23.70 -34.98
N ALA A 11 16.66 -23.77 -34.51
CA ALA A 11 15.87 -24.99 -34.51
C ALA A 11 15.51 -25.45 -35.92
N GLU A 12 15.14 -24.52 -36.82
CA GLU A 12 14.88 -24.83 -38.23
C GLU A 12 16.14 -25.33 -38.95
N GLN A 13 17.28 -24.66 -38.75
CA GLN A 13 18.57 -25.09 -39.32
C GLN A 13 18.98 -26.48 -38.82
N ALA A 14 18.79 -26.74 -37.52
CA ALA A 14 19.07 -28.04 -36.91
C ALA A 14 18.19 -29.16 -37.47
N ILE A 15 16.90 -28.89 -37.72
CA ILE A 15 15.98 -29.86 -38.35
C ILE A 15 16.41 -30.14 -39.79
N ALA A 16 16.75 -29.11 -40.58
CA ALA A 16 17.21 -29.27 -41.96
C ALA A 16 18.50 -30.11 -42.04
N GLU A 17 19.46 -29.85 -41.14
CA GLU A 17 20.69 -30.61 -41.02
C GLU A 17 20.44 -32.08 -40.64
N LEU A 18 19.51 -32.36 -39.73
CA LEU A 18 19.13 -33.74 -39.41
C LEU A 18 18.45 -34.44 -40.59
N GLN A 19 17.66 -33.73 -41.39
CA GLN A 19 17.01 -34.29 -42.59
C GLN A 19 18.04 -34.66 -43.67
N GLU A 20 19.09 -33.85 -43.81
CA GLU A 20 20.23 -34.16 -44.68
C GLU A 20 20.99 -35.40 -44.18
N LEU A 21 21.23 -35.49 -42.87
CA LEU A 21 22.05 -36.55 -42.26
C LEU A 21 21.35 -37.90 -42.14
N LEU A 22 20.05 -37.91 -41.91
CA LEU A 22 19.27 -39.11 -41.57
C LEU A 22 18.19 -39.44 -42.62
N GLY A 23 18.01 -38.58 -43.62
CA GLY A 23 16.98 -38.73 -44.63
C GLY A 23 15.55 -38.62 -44.09
N SER A 24 14.61 -39.31 -44.73
CA SER A 24 13.17 -39.24 -44.42
C SER A 24 12.75 -40.19 -43.31
N GLU A 25 13.40 -40.13 -42.15
CA GLU A 25 12.99 -40.96 -41.01
C GLU A 25 11.60 -40.56 -40.47
N PRO A 26 10.69 -41.51 -40.20
CA PRO A 26 9.34 -41.22 -39.69
C PRO A 26 9.32 -40.47 -38.36
N SER A 27 10.34 -40.66 -37.53
CA SER A 27 10.50 -39.94 -36.26
C SER A 27 10.97 -38.50 -36.45
N LEU A 28 11.75 -38.22 -37.49
CA LEU A 28 12.22 -36.89 -37.84
C LEU A 28 11.12 -36.07 -38.54
N VAL A 29 10.32 -36.71 -39.39
CA VAL A 29 9.15 -36.08 -40.03
C VAL A 29 8.13 -35.61 -38.99
N ARG A 30 7.91 -36.39 -37.92
CA ARG A 30 7.07 -35.98 -36.79
C ARG A 30 7.64 -34.82 -35.99
N LEU A 31 8.95 -34.77 -35.83
CA LEU A 31 9.64 -33.67 -35.17
C LEU A 31 9.52 -32.35 -35.97
N ALA A 32 9.66 -32.44 -37.29
CA ALA A 32 9.57 -31.31 -38.22
C ALA A 32 8.13 -30.79 -38.41
N GLY A 33 7.11 -31.61 -38.13
CA GLY A 33 5.69 -31.22 -38.25
C GLY A 33 5.11 -30.51 -37.02
N GLY A 34 5.89 -30.33 -35.95
CA GLY A 34 5.49 -29.62 -34.73
C GLY A 34 6.16 -28.24 -34.57
N GLU A 35 5.92 -27.56 -33.44
CA GLU A 35 6.69 -26.37 -33.08
C GLU A 35 8.17 -26.75 -32.81
N PRO A 36 9.15 -26.09 -33.45
CA PRO A 36 10.56 -26.40 -33.26
C PRO A 36 11.03 -26.09 -31.84
N ASP A 37 11.31 -27.12 -31.04
CA ASP A 37 11.93 -26.98 -29.72
C ASP A 37 13.39 -27.49 -29.76
N PRO A 38 14.40 -26.60 -29.57
CA PRO A 38 15.81 -26.96 -29.54
C PRO A 38 16.15 -28.10 -28.57
N ALA A 39 15.47 -28.19 -27.42
CA ALA A 39 15.72 -29.23 -26.43
C ALA A 39 15.29 -30.61 -26.94
N VAL A 40 14.17 -30.67 -27.66
CA VAL A 40 13.65 -31.92 -28.25
C VAL A 40 14.54 -32.35 -29.42
N ILE A 41 14.98 -31.40 -30.26
CA ILE A 41 15.91 -31.65 -31.37
C ILE A 41 17.25 -32.18 -30.84
N ARG A 42 17.79 -31.54 -29.80
CA ARG A 42 19.02 -31.98 -29.12
C ARG A 42 18.89 -33.38 -28.56
N ALA A 43 17.78 -33.69 -27.90
CA ALA A 43 17.52 -35.03 -27.35
C ALA A 43 17.42 -36.09 -28.45
N PHE A 44 16.83 -35.74 -29.60
CA PHE A 44 16.74 -36.60 -30.78
C PHE A 44 18.12 -36.90 -31.37
N ALA A 45 18.93 -35.86 -31.63
CA ALA A 45 20.28 -36.01 -32.17
C ALA A 45 21.19 -36.83 -31.24
N ALA A 46 21.15 -36.56 -29.93
CA ALA A 46 21.92 -37.31 -28.93
C ALA A 46 21.47 -38.78 -28.83
N ARG A 47 20.18 -39.07 -29.03
CA ARG A 47 19.68 -40.45 -29.09
C ARG A 47 20.21 -41.16 -30.33
N LYS A 48 20.18 -40.52 -31.49
CA LYS A 48 20.73 -41.10 -32.74
C LYS A 48 22.22 -41.40 -32.64
N LEU A 49 22.97 -40.51 -32.03
CA LEU A 49 24.39 -40.74 -31.76
C LEU A 49 24.63 -41.98 -30.86
N ARG A 50 23.73 -42.26 -29.90
CA ARG A 50 23.81 -43.47 -29.04
C ARG A 50 23.35 -44.75 -29.73
N GLU A 51 22.36 -44.66 -30.62
CA GLU A 51 21.83 -45.80 -31.40
C GLU A 51 22.86 -46.30 -32.42
N GLY A 52 23.82 -45.46 -32.79
CA GLY A 52 24.89 -45.75 -33.74
C GLY A 52 24.69 -44.98 -35.03
N ALA A 53 25.77 -44.39 -35.53
CA ALA A 53 25.80 -43.71 -36.83
C ALA A 53 26.26 -44.69 -37.93
N ASP A 54 25.71 -44.52 -39.13
CA ASP A 54 26.04 -45.29 -40.33
C ASP A 54 27.46 -45.00 -40.84
N SER A 55 28.02 -43.83 -40.49
CA SER A 55 29.40 -43.47 -40.82
C SER A 55 30.09 -42.62 -39.74
N PRO A 56 31.44 -42.63 -39.69
CA PRO A 56 32.20 -41.72 -38.81
C PRO A 56 31.89 -40.24 -39.06
N GLU A 57 31.66 -39.86 -40.32
CA GLU A 57 31.29 -38.48 -40.69
C GLU A 57 29.91 -38.10 -40.14
N GLN A 58 28.93 -39.01 -40.23
CA GLN A 58 27.59 -38.79 -39.68
C GLN A 58 27.65 -38.69 -38.14
N ALA A 59 28.46 -39.51 -37.48
CA ALA A 59 28.68 -39.41 -36.03
C ALA A 59 29.27 -38.05 -35.61
N VAL A 60 30.28 -37.57 -36.34
CA VAL A 60 30.91 -36.27 -36.06
C VAL A 60 29.92 -35.13 -36.26
N ARG A 61 29.12 -35.14 -37.33
CA ARG A 61 28.12 -34.10 -37.57
C ARG A 61 26.98 -34.11 -36.55
N LEU A 62 26.49 -35.27 -36.15
CA LEU A 62 25.50 -35.39 -35.07
C LEU A 62 26.05 -34.89 -33.73
N ALA A 63 27.31 -35.20 -33.42
CA ALA A 63 27.97 -34.71 -32.21
C ALA A 63 28.15 -33.19 -32.23
N ASP A 64 28.58 -32.62 -33.36
CA ASP A 64 28.70 -31.17 -33.55
C ASP A 64 27.36 -30.45 -33.39
N LEU A 65 26.29 -31.00 -33.97
CA LEU A 65 24.94 -30.46 -33.82
C LEU A 65 24.49 -30.45 -32.36
N VAL A 66 24.70 -31.54 -31.62
CA VAL A 66 24.39 -31.61 -30.18
C VAL A 66 25.20 -30.57 -29.41
N MET A 67 26.50 -30.42 -29.72
CA MET A 67 27.36 -29.43 -29.05
C MET A 67 26.92 -27.99 -29.33
N ARG A 68 26.51 -27.67 -30.57
CA ARG A 68 25.96 -26.35 -30.93
C ARG A 68 24.67 -26.05 -30.20
N LEU A 69 23.75 -27.01 -30.14
CA LEU A 69 22.49 -26.86 -29.40
C LEU A 69 22.74 -26.70 -27.89
N ASP A 70 23.66 -27.46 -27.31
CA ASP A 70 24.05 -27.35 -25.89
C ASP A 70 24.79 -26.03 -25.57
N ALA A 71 25.54 -25.48 -26.52
CA ALA A 71 26.17 -24.17 -26.37
C ALA A 71 25.12 -23.05 -26.42
N ALA A 72 24.19 -23.10 -27.38
CA ALA A 72 23.12 -22.13 -27.50
C ALA A 72 22.18 -22.13 -26.28
N ASP A 73 21.84 -23.30 -25.74
CA ASP A 73 21.03 -23.42 -24.53
C ASP A 73 21.75 -22.87 -23.30
N ARG A 74 23.04 -23.20 -23.12
CA ARG A 74 23.87 -22.62 -22.03
C ARG A 74 23.97 -21.10 -22.13
N ASP A 75 24.08 -20.55 -23.33
CA ASP A 75 24.15 -19.11 -23.55
C ASP A 75 22.81 -18.42 -23.27
N ASP A 76 21.67 -19.05 -23.59
CA ASP A 76 20.33 -18.55 -23.21
C ASP A 76 20.12 -18.61 -21.70
N ILE A 77 20.41 -19.74 -21.06
CA ILE A 77 20.33 -19.91 -19.60
C ILE A 77 21.22 -18.88 -18.90
N SER A 78 22.46 -18.71 -19.35
CA SER A 78 23.40 -17.73 -18.79
C SER A 78 22.92 -16.30 -18.96
N ARG A 79 22.32 -15.96 -20.12
CA ARG A 79 21.67 -14.65 -20.32
C ARG A 79 20.53 -14.44 -19.35
N ARG A 80 19.60 -15.39 -19.23
CA ARG A 80 18.45 -15.28 -18.32
C ARG A 80 18.88 -15.18 -16.86
N LEU A 81 19.87 -15.98 -16.44
CA LEU A 81 20.45 -15.90 -15.09
C LEU A 81 21.08 -14.55 -14.80
N ARG A 82 21.81 -13.98 -15.78
CA ARG A 82 22.40 -12.65 -15.66
C ARG A 82 21.30 -11.60 -15.54
N MET A 83 20.31 -11.62 -16.44
CA MET A 83 19.15 -10.72 -16.40
C MET A 83 18.41 -10.79 -15.06
N HIS A 84 18.14 -11.99 -14.55
CA HIS A 84 17.45 -12.16 -13.26
C HIS A 84 18.30 -11.69 -12.07
N SER A 85 19.62 -11.93 -12.10
CA SER A 85 20.54 -11.44 -11.05
C SER A 85 20.59 -9.92 -11.04
N GLU A 86 20.73 -9.28 -12.21
CA GLU A 86 20.72 -7.82 -12.36
C GLU A 86 19.40 -7.21 -11.89
N GLN A 87 18.26 -7.79 -12.28
CA GLN A 87 16.93 -7.38 -11.81
C GLN A 87 16.77 -7.51 -10.30
N PHE A 88 17.32 -8.58 -9.71
CA PHE A 88 17.26 -8.80 -8.26
C PHE A 88 18.12 -7.79 -7.49
N GLU A 89 19.32 -7.49 -7.96
CA GLU A 89 20.18 -6.45 -7.37
C GLU A 89 19.53 -5.06 -7.48
N ALA A 90 18.98 -4.73 -8.64
CA ALA A 90 18.24 -3.50 -8.85
C ALA A 90 17.05 -3.40 -7.87
N LEU A 91 16.25 -4.47 -7.74
CA LEU A 91 15.14 -4.54 -6.79
C LEU A 91 15.63 -4.29 -5.36
N GLN A 92 16.71 -4.96 -4.93
CA GLN A 92 17.28 -4.75 -3.60
C GLN A 92 17.73 -3.31 -3.36
N HIS A 93 18.32 -2.67 -4.38
CA HIS A 93 18.70 -1.26 -4.31
C HIS A 93 17.48 -0.37 -4.08
N VAL A 94 16.41 -0.57 -4.85
CA VAL A 94 15.15 0.18 -4.71
C VAL A 94 14.57 0.01 -3.30
N VAL A 95 14.54 -1.23 -2.79
CA VAL A 95 14.02 -1.54 -1.43
C VAL A 95 14.78 -0.78 -0.36
N ARG A 96 16.12 -0.75 -0.44
CA ARG A 96 16.96 0.01 0.52
C ARG A 96 16.71 1.52 0.41
N ALA A 97 16.53 2.03 -0.80
CA ALA A 97 16.23 3.44 -1.02
C ALA A 97 14.85 3.83 -0.44
N ILE A 98 13.84 2.96 -0.55
CA ILE A 98 12.52 3.15 0.06
C ILE A 98 12.61 3.18 1.59
N ASP A 99 13.39 2.27 2.19
CA ASP A 99 13.51 2.15 3.65
C ASP A 99 14.21 3.35 4.31
N THR A 100 15.10 4.03 3.57
CA THR A 100 15.84 5.20 4.06
C THR A 100 15.09 6.53 3.89
N GLY A 101 14.08 6.60 3.01
CA GLY A 101 13.40 7.85 2.63
C GLY A 101 11.88 7.72 2.53
N ALA A 102 11.19 7.48 3.64
CA ALA A 102 9.74 7.27 3.68
C ALA A 102 8.91 8.44 3.10
N ASP A 103 9.40 9.68 3.22
CA ASP A 103 8.67 10.87 2.74
C ASP A 103 8.75 11.06 1.22
N ARG A 104 9.66 10.34 0.54
CA ARG A 104 9.94 10.49 -0.90
C ARG A 104 9.76 9.19 -1.68
N ILE A 105 9.02 8.22 -1.12
CA ILE A 105 8.81 6.90 -1.75
C ILE A 105 8.35 7.04 -3.20
N ALA A 106 7.42 7.94 -3.49
CA ALA A 106 6.89 8.12 -4.83
C ALA A 106 7.99 8.49 -5.84
N GLN A 107 8.83 9.49 -5.52
CA GLN A 107 9.91 9.92 -6.42
C GLN A 107 11.02 8.87 -6.52
N THR A 108 11.41 8.28 -5.39
CA THR A 108 12.44 7.23 -5.35
C THR A 108 12.03 6.04 -6.21
N VAL A 109 10.83 5.51 -6.02
CA VAL A 109 10.33 4.36 -6.78
C VAL A 109 10.28 4.64 -8.27
N THR A 110 9.73 5.78 -8.69
CA THR A 110 9.65 6.10 -10.12
C THR A 110 11.03 6.25 -10.75
N GLN A 111 11.95 6.90 -10.05
CA GLN A 111 13.31 7.11 -10.55
C GLN A 111 14.06 5.78 -10.71
N GLU A 112 14.00 4.94 -9.69
CA GLU A 112 14.68 3.64 -9.66
C GLU A 112 14.11 2.66 -10.70
N LEU A 113 12.79 2.67 -10.90
CA LEU A 113 12.14 1.89 -11.97
C LEU A 113 12.69 2.27 -13.35
N CYS A 114 12.94 3.56 -13.59
CA CYS A 114 13.51 4.01 -14.86
C CYS A 114 15.02 3.70 -14.91
N THR A 115 15.81 4.18 -13.95
CA THR A 115 17.27 4.12 -14.02
C THR A 115 17.86 2.72 -13.84
N ASN A 116 17.31 1.90 -12.94
CA ASN A 116 17.91 0.61 -12.59
C ASN A 116 17.15 -0.60 -13.16
N LEU A 117 15.84 -0.46 -13.43
CA LEU A 117 15.03 -1.53 -14.02
C LEU A 117 14.72 -1.30 -15.52
N GLY A 118 15.15 -0.17 -16.08
CA GLY A 118 15.09 0.10 -17.52
C GLY A 118 13.68 0.31 -18.07
N TYR A 119 12.71 0.69 -17.23
CA TYR A 119 11.40 1.12 -17.71
C TYR A 119 11.52 2.49 -18.39
N ALA A 120 10.78 2.69 -19.49
CA ALA A 120 10.88 3.92 -20.27
C ALA A 120 10.29 5.12 -19.51
N LYS A 121 9.13 4.93 -18.87
CA LYS A 121 8.52 5.90 -17.96
C LYS A 121 7.88 5.18 -16.78
N ALA A 122 7.89 5.81 -15.62
CA ALA A 122 7.25 5.32 -14.41
C ALA A 122 6.48 6.43 -13.71
N MET A 123 5.25 6.16 -13.31
CA MET A 123 4.37 7.12 -12.64
C MET A 123 3.80 6.54 -11.36
N PHE A 124 3.88 7.31 -10.27
CA PHE A 124 3.29 6.96 -8.98
C PHE A 124 2.05 7.82 -8.75
N SER A 125 0.94 7.18 -8.40
CA SER A 125 -0.34 7.85 -8.17
C SER A 125 -0.94 7.47 -6.83
N VAL A 126 -1.52 8.45 -6.12
CA VAL A 126 -2.24 8.23 -4.86
C VAL A 126 -3.73 8.11 -5.15
N VAL A 127 -4.41 7.19 -4.45
CA VAL A 127 -5.85 6.97 -4.56
C VAL A 127 -6.57 7.55 -3.35
N ARG A 128 -7.56 8.40 -3.59
CA ARG A 128 -8.37 9.04 -2.54
C ARG A 128 -9.85 8.88 -2.87
N GLY A 129 -10.49 7.89 -2.25
CA GLY A 129 -11.91 7.63 -2.46
C GLY A 129 -12.21 7.26 -3.91
N SER A 130 -12.85 8.15 -4.67
CA SER A 130 -13.23 7.94 -6.07
C SER A 130 -12.29 8.62 -7.08
N THR A 131 -11.19 9.20 -6.61
CA THR A 131 -10.20 9.89 -7.44
C THR A 131 -8.81 9.29 -7.28
N TRP A 132 -7.97 9.55 -8.26
CA TRP A 132 -6.55 9.27 -8.21
C TRP A 132 -5.76 10.46 -8.73
N SER A 133 -4.57 10.67 -8.16
CA SER A 133 -3.71 11.80 -8.47
C SER A 133 -2.29 11.30 -8.69
N PRO A 134 -1.72 11.51 -9.89
CA PRO A 134 -0.28 11.35 -10.07
C PRO A 134 0.48 12.32 -9.16
N ILE A 135 1.49 11.83 -8.45
CA ILE A 135 2.32 12.65 -7.56
C ILE A 135 3.82 12.55 -7.86
N ALA A 136 4.22 11.60 -8.70
CA ALA A 136 5.56 11.49 -9.22
C ALA A 136 5.54 10.86 -10.62
N LEU A 137 6.42 11.32 -11.49
CA LEU A 137 6.69 10.78 -12.81
C LEU A 137 8.20 10.85 -13.04
N ALA A 138 8.75 9.75 -13.51
CA ALA A 138 10.11 9.68 -14.00
C ALA A 138 10.10 9.20 -15.45
N VAL A 139 11.11 9.65 -16.19
CA VAL A 139 11.36 9.27 -17.58
C VAL A 139 12.79 8.73 -17.62
N HIS A 140 13.00 7.64 -18.35
CA HIS A 140 14.32 7.07 -18.55
C HIS A 140 15.27 8.12 -19.15
N PRO A 141 16.50 8.30 -18.59
CA PRO A 141 17.41 9.36 -19.04
C PRO A 141 17.78 9.30 -20.52
N GLU A 142 17.83 8.09 -21.08
CA GLU A 142 18.17 7.86 -22.49
C GLU A 142 16.98 8.02 -23.45
N LEU A 143 15.76 8.22 -22.93
CA LEU A 143 14.59 8.34 -23.77
C LEU A 143 14.56 9.70 -24.46
N THR A 144 14.56 9.70 -25.79
CA THR A 144 14.51 10.92 -26.60
C THR A 144 13.05 11.35 -26.83
N GLY A 145 12.73 12.61 -26.49
CA GLY A 145 11.38 13.18 -26.67
C GLY A 145 11.10 14.35 -25.74
N ASP A 146 10.13 15.19 -26.10
CA ASP A 146 9.63 16.25 -25.20
C ASP A 146 8.50 15.70 -24.32
N PHE A 147 8.83 15.45 -23.05
CA PHE A 147 7.89 14.99 -22.02
C PHE A 147 7.43 16.12 -21.09
N HIS A 148 7.86 17.36 -21.33
CA HIS A 148 7.44 18.51 -20.53
C HIS A 148 5.92 18.72 -20.51
N PRO A 149 5.18 18.52 -21.63
CA PRO A 149 3.72 18.57 -21.62
C PRO A 149 3.09 17.51 -20.71
N LEU A 150 3.66 16.29 -20.67
CA LEU A 150 3.18 15.21 -19.81
C LEU A 150 3.41 15.54 -18.34
N ILE A 151 4.61 16.01 -17.98
CA ILE A 151 4.95 16.44 -16.61
C ILE A 151 4.01 17.56 -16.15
N LYS A 152 3.74 18.55 -17.01
CA LYS A 152 2.81 19.63 -16.69
C LYS A 152 1.37 19.15 -16.55
N ALA A 153 0.95 18.16 -17.35
CA ALA A 153 -0.41 17.64 -17.34
C ALA A 153 -0.75 16.80 -16.10
N ILE A 154 0.26 16.35 -15.33
CA ILE A 154 0.07 15.58 -14.11
C ILE A 154 0.17 16.42 -12.84
N ASP A 155 0.83 17.59 -12.90
CA ASP A 155 1.08 18.42 -11.72
C ASP A 155 -0.23 18.89 -11.06
N GLY A 156 -0.41 18.52 -9.79
CA GLY A 156 -1.61 18.83 -9.00
C GLY A 156 -2.93 18.24 -9.51
N ARG A 157 -2.90 17.32 -10.49
CA ARG A 157 -4.12 16.83 -11.13
C ARG A 157 -4.85 15.78 -10.29
N GLU A 158 -6.17 15.88 -10.25
CA GLU A 158 -7.05 14.89 -9.64
C GLU A 158 -7.98 14.33 -10.72
N ILE A 159 -7.92 13.02 -10.93
CA ILE A 159 -8.60 12.32 -12.02
C ILE A 159 -9.69 11.43 -11.42
N SER A 160 -10.89 11.51 -11.98
CA SER A 160 -12.00 10.65 -11.53
C SER A 160 -11.78 9.21 -12.01
N LEU A 161 -11.97 8.23 -11.11
CA LEU A 161 -11.97 6.82 -11.50
C LEU A 161 -13.10 6.51 -12.52
N ARG A 162 -14.14 7.34 -12.63
CA ARG A 162 -15.18 7.18 -13.66
C ARG A 162 -14.66 7.43 -15.08
N GLU A 163 -13.64 8.28 -15.22
CA GLU A 163 -13.01 8.62 -16.49
C GLU A 163 -11.91 7.63 -16.89
N ALA A 164 -11.56 6.72 -15.98
CA ALA A 164 -10.45 5.78 -16.09
C ALA A 164 -10.91 4.36 -15.69
N PRO A 165 -11.71 3.66 -16.53
CA PRO A 165 -12.34 2.39 -16.16
C PRO A 165 -11.35 1.28 -15.77
N ARG A 166 -10.17 1.20 -16.40
CA ARG A 166 -9.15 0.19 -16.04
C ARG A 166 -8.55 0.46 -14.67
N GLU A 167 -8.23 1.71 -14.37
CA GLU A 167 -7.75 2.15 -13.06
C GLU A 167 -8.81 1.94 -11.98
N ALA A 168 -10.09 2.19 -12.30
CA ALA A 168 -11.21 1.87 -11.41
C ALA A 168 -11.31 0.37 -11.10
N GLU A 169 -11.13 -0.48 -12.10
CA GLU A 169 -11.12 -1.94 -11.94
C GLU A 169 -9.95 -2.39 -11.07
N LEU A 170 -8.76 -1.85 -11.31
CA LEU A 170 -7.55 -2.11 -10.53
C LEU A 170 -7.75 -1.74 -9.06
N VAL A 171 -8.28 -0.55 -8.78
CA VAL A 171 -8.54 -0.10 -7.41
C VAL A 171 -9.60 -0.99 -6.75
N ARG A 172 -10.67 -1.35 -7.47
CA ARG A 172 -11.76 -2.17 -6.92
C ARG A 172 -11.31 -3.59 -6.62
N ARG A 173 -10.66 -4.25 -7.59
CA ARG A 173 -10.23 -5.66 -7.51
C ARG A 173 -8.89 -5.87 -6.83
N ARG A 174 -8.07 -4.81 -6.67
CA ARG A 174 -6.70 -4.91 -6.15
C ARG A 174 -5.85 -5.90 -6.95
N ARG A 175 -5.99 -5.87 -8.28
CA ARG A 175 -5.23 -6.72 -9.19
C ARG A 175 -4.46 -5.87 -10.18
N PRO A 176 -3.19 -6.22 -10.46
CA PRO A 176 -2.45 -5.58 -11.53
C PRO A 176 -3.05 -5.97 -12.88
N TYR A 177 -2.74 -5.16 -13.90
CA TYR A 177 -3.07 -5.49 -15.28
C TYR A 177 -1.96 -4.95 -16.21
N ALA A 178 -1.83 -5.58 -17.37
CA ALA A 178 -0.98 -5.14 -18.47
C ALA A 178 -1.86 -4.77 -19.67
N VAL A 179 -1.40 -3.83 -20.48
CA VAL A 179 -2.06 -3.37 -21.72
C VAL A 179 -1.03 -3.35 -22.83
N ASP A 180 -1.33 -4.03 -23.92
CA ASP A 180 -0.52 -4.03 -25.14
C ASP A 180 -0.81 -2.80 -26.02
N ALA A 181 0.08 -2.50 -26.96
CA ALA A 181 0.00 -1.37 -27.89
C ALA A 181 -1.38 -1.18 -28.54
N SER A 182 -2.01 -2.28 -28.94
CA SER A 182 -3.29 -2.30 -29.65
C SER A 182 -4.47 -1.86 -28.79
N ASP A 183 -4.37 -1.99 -27.46
CA ASP A 183 -5.45 -1.74 -26.51
C ASP A 183 -5.22 -0.50 -25.62
N THR A 184 -4.08 0.18 -25.78
CA THR A 184 -3.66 1.35 -25.00
C THR A 184 -4.70 2.49 -24.96
N TYR A 185 -5.47 2.68 -26.03
CA TYR A 185 -6.48 3.75 -26.13
C TYR A 185 -7.87 3.36 -25.62
N ARG A 186 -8.07 2.09 -25.23
CA ARG A 186 -9.38 1.55 -24.90
C ARG A 186 -9.58 1.48 -23.38
N HIS A 187 -10.62 2.15 -22.90
CA HIS A 187 -11.00 2.20 -21.47
C HIS A 187 -9.89 2.79 -20.57
N THR A 188 -9.06 3.67 -21.12
CA THR A 188 -7.97 4.38 -20.45
C THR A 188 -8.27 5.88 -20.35
N TYR A 189 -7.53 6.56 -19.49
CA TYR A 189 -7.61 8.02 -19.39
C TYR A 189 -6.84 8.69 -20.55
N ARG A 190 -7.56 8.99 -21.63
CA ARG A 190 -7.00 9.54 -22.89
C ARG A 190 -6.01 10.70 -22.71
N PRO A 191 -6.28 11.74 -21.89
CA PRO A 191 -5.38 12.89 -21.81
C PRO A 191 -3.93 12.56 -21.41
N LEU A 192 -3.72 11.50 -20.62
CA LEU A 192 -2.37 11.06 -20.26
C LEU A 192 -1.78 10.12 -21.31
N ILE A 193 -2.60 9.25 -21.91
CA ILE A 193 -2.17 8.34 -22.97
C ILE A 193 -1.72 9.12 -24.21
N ASP A 194 -2.45 10.15 -24.61
CA ASP A 194 -2.14 10.94 -25.81
C ASP A 194 -0.81 11.70 -25.69
N LEU A 195 -0.43 12.07 -24.47
CA LEU A 195 0.83 12.73 -24.14
C LEU A 195 1.97 11.74 -23.90
N SER A 196 1.70 10.59 -23.30
CA SER A 196 2.70 9.57 -22.93
C SER A 196 3.07 8.65 -24.10
N ARG A 197 2.10 8.36 -24.98
CA ARG A 197 2.18 7.47 -26.15
C ARG A 197 2.94 6.16 -25.85
N PRO A 198 2.52 5.36 -24.86
CA PRO A 198 3.22 4.14 -24.52
C PRO A 198 2.99 3.07 -25.59
N ALA A 199 4.01 2.26 -25.87
CA ALA A 199 3.88 1.04 -26.70
C ALA A 199 3.16 -0.10 -25.94
N GLY A 200 2.90 0.10 -24.66
CA GLY A 200 2.18 -0.77 -23.77
C GLY A 200 2.48 -0.32 -22.34
N TYR A 201 1.60 -0.60 -21.39
CA TYR A 201 1.84 -0.22 -19.99
C TYR A 201 1.29 -1.25 -19.00
N ILE A 202 1.91 -1.31 -17.84
CA ILE A 202 1.42 -2.06 -16.68
C ILE A 202 0.94 -1.06 -15.64
N ALA A 203 -0.13 -1.41 -14.93
CA ALA A 203 -0.53 -0.75 -13.71
C ALA A 203 -0.63 -1.75 -12.55
N VAL A 204 -0.06 -1.39 -11.40
CA VAL A 204 -0.02 -2.22 -10.20
C VAL A 204 -0.57 -1.46 -8.99
N PRO A 205 -1.51 -2.01 -8.22
CA PRO A 205 -2.00 -1.38 -7.00
C PRO A 205 -1.02 -1.53 -5.84
N ILE A 206 -0.87 -0.47 -5.04
CA ILE A 206 -0.26 -0.51 -3.72
C ILE A 206 -1.40 -0.65 -2.71
N VAL A 207 -1.45 -1.80 -2.04
CA VAL A 207 -2.55 -2.19 -1.16
C VAL A 207 -2.06 -2.15 0.28
N VAL A 208 -2.69 -1.31 1.10
CA VAL A 208 -2.46 -1.22 2.54
C VAL A 208 -3.70 -1.73 3.26
N GLY A 209 -3.54 -2.76 4.09
CA GLY A 209 -4.66 -3.55 4.61
C GLY A 209 -5.58 -4.06 3.48
N SER A 210 -6.83 -3.58 3.44
CA SER A 210 -7.82 -3.98 2.43
C SER A 210 -8.06 -2.95 1.32
N ARG A 211 -7.28 -1.85 1.30
CA ARG A 211 -7.50 -0.70 0.42
C ARG A 211 -6.32 -0.49 -0.52
N ALA A 212 -6.62 -0.30 -1.81
CA ALA A 212 -5.65 0.27 -2.74
C ALA A 212 -5.49 1.76 -2.42
N VAL A 213 -4.35 2.15 -1.87
CA VAL A 213 -4.04 3.52 -1.43
C VAL A 213 -3.22 4.30 -2.44
N ALA A 214 -2.54 3.59 -3.33
CA ALA A 214 -1.76 4.14 -4.42
C ALA A 214 -1.68 3.11 -5.56
N MET A 215 -1.10 3.50 -6.68
CA MET A 215 -0.78 2.62 -7.80
C MET A 215 0.47 3.11 -8.53
N ILE A 216 1.17 2.16 -9.14
CA ILE A 216 2.36 2.40 -9.97
C ILE A 216 2.00 2.07 -11.40
N HIS A 217 2.34 2.95 -12.33
CA HIS A 217 2.28 2.69 -13.77
C HIS A 217 3.70 2.66 -14.33
N VAL A 218 3.99 1.69 -15.18
CA VAL A 218 5.24 1.64 -15.94
C VAL A 218 4.95 1.34 -17.40
N ASP A 219 5.78 1.89 -18.30
CA ASP A 219 5.73 1.56 -19.71
C ASP A 219 7.09 1.16 -20.28
N ARG A 220 7.03 0.49 -21.43
CA ARG A 220 8.17 0.23 -22.32
C ARG A 220 7.90 0.87 -23.68
N GLN A 221 8.98 1.22 -24.38
CA GLN A 221 8.93 1.92 -25.67
C GLN A 221 9.12 0.97 -26.88
N SER A 222 9.91 -0.09 -26.72
CA SER A 222 10.24 -1.03 -27.82
C SER A 222 9.95 -2.49 -27.47
N ASP A 223 10.28 -2.91 -26.25
CA ASP A 223 10.10 -4.30 -25.83
C ASP A 223 8.71 -4.49 -25.23
N GLY A 224 8.05 -5.60 -25.60
CA GLY A 224 6.78 -5.98 -25.01
C GLY A 224 6.90 -6.15 -23.49
N LEU A 225 5.82 -5.87 -22.77
CA LEU A 225 5.74 -6.08 -21.33
C LEU A 225 5.50 -7.56 -21.05
N SER A 226 6.31 -8.15 -20.18
CA SER A 226 6.23 -9.57 -19.83
C SER A 226 5.45 -9.79 -18.53
N ASP A 227 4.98 -11.02 -18.30
CA ASP A 227 4.43 -11.42 -16.99
C ASP A 227 5.44 -11.21 -15.85
N THR A 228 6.74 -11.31 -16.14
CA THR A 228 7.82 -11.05 -15.20
C THR A 228 7.82 -9.58 -14.74
N ASP A 229 7.53 -8.64 -15.64
CA ASP A 229 7.45 -7.21 -15.29
C ASP A 229 6.31 -6.92 -14.30
N VAL A 230 5.16 -7.58 -14.50
CA VAL A 230 4.04 -7.48 -13.55
C VAL A 230 4.45 -7.99 -12.17
N HIS A 231 5.23 -9.07 -12.10
CA HIS A 231 5.72 -9.62 -10.85
C HIS A 231 6.73 -8.68 -10.15
N ILE A 232 7.69 -8.14 -10.89
CA ILE A 232 8.72 -7.22 -10.37
C ILE A 232 8.08 -5.95 -9.80
N VAL A 233 7.21 -5.30 -10.57
CA VAL A 233 6.52 -4.08 -10.12
C VAL A 233 5.53 -4.40 -8.99
N GLY A 234 4.91 -5.59 -9.01
CA GLY A 234 4.12 -6.16 -7.92
C GLY A 234 4.88 -6.24 -6.60
N ALA A 235 6.10 -6.78 -6.63
CA ALA A 235 6.96 -6.89 -5.45
C ALA A 235 7.32 -5.50 -4.89
N LEU A 236 7.67 -4.54 -5.75
CA LEU A 236 7.92 -3.16 -5.35
C LEU A 236 6.70 -2.50 -4.72
N ALA A 237 5.50 -2.71 -5.29
CA ALA A 237 4.27 -2.20 -4.73
C ALA A 237 3.99 -2.74 -3.31
N ALA A 238 4.30 -4.02 -3.06
CA ALA A 238 4.17 -4.63 -1.73
C ALA A 238 5.18 -4.03 -0.73
N VAL A 239 6.40 -3.74 -1.15
CA VAL A 239 7.41 -3.06 -0.33
C VAL A 239 6.96 -1.64 0.01
N CYS A 240 6.41 -0.89 -0.97
CA CYS A 240 5.85 0.43 -0.75
C CYS A 240 4.72 0.40 0.28
N ALA A 241 3.81 -0.58 0.17
CA ALA A 241 2.72 -0.77 1.13
C ALA A 241 3.26 -1.03 2.54
N SER A 242 4.24 -1.92 2.67
CA SER A 242 4.88 -2.26 3.94
C SER A 242 5.60 -1.06 4.57
N SER A 243 6.26 -0.23 3.74
CA SER A 243 6.87 1.02 4.19
C SER A 243 5.83 2.02 4.69
N LYS A 244 4.71 2.17 3.97
CA LYS A 244 3.60 3.04 4.36
C LYS A 244 2.95 2.60 5.68
N GLU A 245 2.68 1.30 5.85
CA GLU A 245 2.14 0.75 7.11
C GLU A 245 3.08 1.02 8.29
N ARG A 246 4.39 0.82 8.10
CA ARG A 246 5.40 1.12 9.13
C ARG A 246 5.44 2.61 9.49
N ALA A 247 5.35 3.50 8.51
CA ALA A 247 5.31 4.94 8.74
C ALA A 247 4.04 5.35 9.54
N ASP A 248 2.87 4.81 9.16
CA ASP A 248 1.61 5.09 9.85
C ASP A 248 1.61 4.61 11.30
N LEU A 249 2.14 3.42 11.55
CA LEU A 249 2.29 2.87 12.91
C LEU A 249 3.24 3.72 13.75
N ARG A 250 4.39 4.15 13.20
CA ARG A 250 5.32 5.05 13.90
C ARG A 250 4.64 6.37 14.26
N GLN A 251 3.92 6.98 13.32
CA GLN A 251 3.21 8.23 13.57
C GLN A 251 2.14 8.08 14.66
N GLN A 252 1.41 6.96 14.68
CA GLN A 252 0.45 6.66 15.74
C GLN A 252 1.11 6.51 17.12
N ILE A 253 2.28 5.86 17.18
CA ILE A 253 3.05 5.73 18.42
C ILE A 253 3.49 7.11 18.92
N TYR A 254 4.04 7.96 18.05
CA TYR A 254 4.44 9.32 18.42
C TYR A 254 3.27 10.14 18.95
N ALA A 255 2.16 10.17 18.22
CA ALA A 255 0.95 10.89 18.66
C ALA A 255 0.39 10.35 19.98
N ARG A 256 0.50 9.04 20.23
CA ARG A 256 0.11 8.43 21.49
C ARG A 256 1.02 8.87 22.64
N ASN A 257 2.32 8.88 22.42
CA ASN A 257 3.30 9.29 23.43
C ASN A 257 3.13 10.76 23.82
N GLU A 258 2.94 11.65 22.84
CA GLU A 258 2.64 13.07 23.12
C GLU A 258 1.40 13.23 23.99
N HIS A 259 0.36 12.44 23.72
CA HIS A 259 -0.85 12.47 24.53
C HIS A 259 -0.62 11.97 25.97
N ILE A 260 0.18 10.91 26.14
CA ILE A 260 0.54 10.39 27.46
C ILE A 260 1.35 11.42 28.24
N ASP A 261 2.34 12.05 27.62
CA ASP A 261 3.17 13.07 28.26
C ASP A 261 2.35 14.28 28.69
N ALA A 262 1.42 14.74 27.84
CA ALA A 262 0.50 15.83 28.18
C ALA A 262 -0.36 15.48 29.41
N GLU A 263 -0.87 14.26 29.49
CA GLU A 263 -1.67 13.81 30.63
C GLU A 263 -0.84 13.63 31.91
N VAL A 264 0.37 13.07 31.81
CA VAL A 264 1.32 12.97 32.93
C VAL A 264 1.65 14.36 33.48
N GLN A 265 1.92 15.33 32.61
CA GLN A 265 2.18 16.71 33.03
C GLN A 265 0.97 17.36 33.69
N ARG A 266 -0.25 17.08 33.21
CA ARG A 266 -1.49 17.57 33.80
C ARG A 266 -1.69 16.99 35.21
N LEU A 267 -1.55 15.68 35.37
CA LEU A 267 -1.69 15.00 36.66
C LEU A 267 -0.62 15.46 37.65
N THR A 268 0.62 15.62 37.20
CA THR A 268 1.72 16.14 38.03
C THR A 268 1.42 17.56 38.53
N ARG A 269 0.86 18.43 37.66
CA ARG A 269 0.40 19.77 38.06
C ARG A 269 -0.73 19.69 39.09
N ALA A 270 -1.72 18.84 38.88
CA ALA A 270 -2.83 18.66 39.81
C ALA A 270 -2.36 18.18 41.19
N LEU A 271 -1.46 17.20 41.25
CA LEU A 271 -0.86 16.72 42.51
C LEU A 271 -0.08 17.83 43.23
N ARG A 272 0.70 18.62 42.48
CA ARG A 272 1.44 19.76 43.06
C ARG A 272 0.50 20.81 43.65
N HIS A 273 -0.60 21.13 42.96
CA HIS A 273 -1.62 22.03 43.48
C HIS A 273 -2.28 21.49 44.77
N LEU A 274 -2.59 20.20 44.84
CA LEU A 274 -3.14 19.58 46.05
C LEU A 274 -2.14 19.61 47.21
N ALA A 275 -0.86 19.33 46.95
CA ALA A 275 0.19 19.36 47.96
C ALA A 275 0.51 20.78 48.47
N GLN A 276 0.28 21.81 47.65
CA GLN A 276 0.53 23.22 48.00
C GLN A 276 -0.72 23.96 48.46
N ALA A 277 -1.90 23.33 48.43
CA ALA A 277 -3.11 23.93 48.94
C ALA A 277 -2.99 24.09 50.47
N PRO A 278 -3.04 25.31 51.03
CA PRO A 278 -2.95 25.50 52.47
C PRO A 278 -4.15 24.84 53.14
N VAL A 279 -3.89 23.86 54.00
CA VAL A 279 -4.90 23.27 54.87
C VAL A 279 -5.31 24.35 55.88
N THR A 280 -6.41 25.04 55.58
CA THR A 280 -7.07 25.91 56.56
C THR A 280 -7.96 25.00 57.39
N MET A 281 -7.52 24.67 58.61
CA MET A 281 -8.42 24.17 59.64
C MET A 281 -9.15 25.41 60.19
N PRO A 282 -10.46 25.61 59.94
CA PRO A 282 -11.19 26.59 60.72
C PRO A 282 -11.12 26.10 62.17
N GLU A 283 -10.79 27.00 63.08
CA GLU A 283 -10.65 26.69 64.50
C GLU A 283 -11.80 25.79 64.98
N LEU A 284 -11.45 24.64 65.56
CA LEU A 284 -12.35 23.82 66.38
C LEU A 284 -12.67 24.61 67.67
N GLY A 285 -13.30 25.76 67.52
CA GLY A 285 -13.95 26.50 68.59
C GLY A 285 -15.31 25.88 68.84
N THR A 286 -15.50 25.35 70.04
CA THR A 286 -16.78 24.92 70.60
C THR A 286 -17.89 25.91 70.28
N ARG A 287 -18.73 25.60 69.29
CA ARG A 287 -19.88 26.42 68.93
C ARG A 287 -21.12 25.79 69.57
N GLU A 288 -21.44 26.25 70.77
CA GLU A 288 -22.73 26.00 71.40
C GLU A 288 -23.85 26.43 70.44
N LEU A 289 -24.79 25.53 70.20
CA LEU A 289 -25.97 25.76 69.39
C LEU A 289 -26.93 26.66 70.17
N SER A 290 -26.81 27.98 70.00
CA SER A 290 -27.84 28.92 70.42
C SER A 290 -28.89 29.12 69.31
N ARG A 291 -30.12 28.86 69.73
CA ARG A 291 -31.35 28.70 68.97
C ARG A 291 -32.06 30.04 68.87
N SER A 292 -31.59 30.92 68.00
CA SER A 292 -32.29 32.17 67.67
C SER A 292 -31.51 32.89 66.59
N ASP A 293 -31.91 32.71 65.34
CA ASP A 293 -31.76 33.66 64.23
C ASP A 293 -32.57 33.11 63.05
N VAL A 294 -33.89 33.04 63.25
CA VAL A 294 -34.88 32.88 62.18
C VAL A 294 -35.62 34.21 62.10
N ALA A 295 -35.13 35.13 61.27
CA ALA A 295 -35.93 36.21 60.69
C ALA A 295 -35.12 37.00 59.64
N THR A 296 -35.46 36.74 58.36
CA THR A 296 -35.69 37.73 57.27
C THR A 296 -34.60 38.80 57.02
N LEU A 297 -33.94 38.89 55.85
CA LEU A 297 -34.53 39.22 54.53
C LEU A 297 -33.54 38.91 53.38
N ASP A 298 -34.09 38.29 52.35
CA ASP A 298 -33.93 38.55 50.90
C ASP A 298 -32.58 39.04 50.34
N GLY A 299 -31.97 38.19 49.52
CA GLY A 299 -30.77 38.49 48.75
C GLY A 299 -30.21 37.22 48.12
N GLY A 300 -30.58 36.96 46.86
CA GLY A 300 -30.32 35.71 46.15
C GLY A 300 -28.88 35.20 46.27
N SER A 301 -28.74 33.93 46.65
CA SER A 301 -27.52 33.16 46.46
C SER A 301 -27.94 31.70 46.36
N GLN A 302 -27.82 31.19 45.14
CA GLN A 302 -28.03 29.80 44.82
C GLN A 302 -27.03 28.95 45.60
N ASP A 303 -27.57 27.97 46.30
CA ASP A 303 -26.92 26.73 46.70
C ASP A 303 -25.95 26.27 45.59
N PRO A 304 -24.68 25.88 45.86
CA PRO A 304 -23.83 25.23 44.88
C PRO A 304 -24.26 23.76 44.70
N ALA A 305 -25.55 23.54 44.47
CA ALA A 305 -26.07 22.28 43.96
C ALA A 305 -25.74 22.22 42.48
N ILE A 306 -24.90 21.25 42.10
CA ILE A 306 -24.47 20.90 40.74
C ILE A 306 -25.57 21.19 39.70
N PRO A 307 -25.51 22.33 38.97
CA PRO A 307 -26.43 22.55 37.88
C PRO A 307 -25.87 21.76 36.69
N ARG A 308 -26.49 20.62 36.33
CA ARG A 308 -26.68 20.14 34.93
C ARG A 308 -26.85 18.63 34.72
N ALA A 309 -26.79 17.77 35.75
CA ALA A 309 -27.12 16.35 35.58
C ALA A 309 -28.58 16.12 35.11
N GLN A 310 -29.49 17.05 35.43
CA GLN A 310 -30.90 17.01 35.02
C GLN A 310 -31.13 17.38 33.53
N SER A 311 -30.12 17.85 32.79
CA SER A 311 -30.26 18.30 31.38
C SER A 311 -29.94 17.25 30.32
N LEU A 312 -29.46 16.08 30.74
CA LEU A 312 -29.12 14.97 29.85
C LEU A 312 -30.37 14.12 29.57
N THR A 313 -30.55 13.75 28.31
CA THR A 313 -31.54 12.73 27.92
C THR A 313 -31.14 11.36 28.47
N THR A 314 -32.09 10.41 28.55
CA THR A 314 -31.80 9.03 28.98
C THR A 314 -30.65 8.41 28.18
N ARG A 315 -30.64 8.64 26.87
CA ARG A 315 -29.58 8.13 26.00
C ARG A 315 -28.22 8.78 26.23
N GLU A 316 -28.20 10.08 26.51
CA GLU A 316 -26.97 10.78 26.87
C GLU A 316 -26.42 10.32 28.24
N ARG A 317 -27.28 9.97 29.20
CA ARG A 317 -26.85 9.37 30.48
C ARG A 317 -26.20 8.01 30.29
N GLU A 318 -26.79 7.12 29.49
CA GLU A 318 -26.21 5.81 29.19
C GLU A 318 -24.83 5.93 28.55
N VAL A 319 -24.70 6.83 27.58
CA VAL A 319 -23.42 7.12 26.92
C VAL A 319 -22.43 7.72 27.94
N LEU A 320 -22.85 8.67 28.77
CA LEU A 320 -22.03 9.29 29.82
C LEU A 320 -21.48 8.24 30.80
N THR A 321 -22.32 7.33 31.29
CA THR A 321 -21.91 6.27 32.23
C THR A 321 -20.85 5.37 31.61
N LEU A 322 -21.03 4.93 30.37
CA LEU A 322 -20.01 4.12 29.67
C LEU A 322 -18.74 4.91 29.34
N MET A 323 -18.87 6.22 29.08
CA MET A 323 -17.71 7.08 28.88
C MET A 323 -16.88 7.22 30.15
N ALA A 324 -17.53 7.35 31.31
CA ALA A 324 -16.90 7.47 32.62
C ALA A 324 -16.15 6.21 33.04
N THR A 325 -16.49 5.03 32.50
CA THR A 325 -15.71 3.79 32.69
C THR A 325 -14.54 3.64 31.70
N GLY A 326 -14.28 4.65 30.86
CA GLY A 326 -13.20 4.61 29.86
C GLY A 326 -13.54 3.87 28.56
N ALA A 327 -14.80 3.51 28.30
CA ALA A 327 -15.16 2.74 27.10
C ALA A 327 -14.97 3.56 25.80
N THR A 328 -14.33 2.99 24.78
CA THR A 328 -14.16 3.66 23.47
C THR A 328 -15.50 3.84 22.74
N ASN A 329 -15.57 4.76 21.77
CA ASN A 329 -16.82 4.95 21.00
C ASN A 329 -17.27 3.67 20.29
N ALA A 330 -16.33 2.84 19.83
CA ALA A 330 -16.59 1.53 19.23
C ALA A 330 -17.10 0.49 20.26
N ALA A 331 -16.69 0.60 21.53
CA ALA A 331 -17.21 -0.25 22.60
C ALA A 331 -18.62 0.20 23.03
N ILE A 332 -18.85 1.51 23.09
CA ILE A 332 -20.16 2.09 23.39
C ILE A 332 -21.16 1.77 22.28
N SER A 333 -20.75 1.88 21.01
CA SER A 333 -21.60 1.57 19.86
C SER A 333 -22.07 0.12 19.86
N ARG A 334 -21.16 -0.82 20.12
CA ARG A 334 -21.49 -2.25 20.30
C ARG A 334 -22.42 -2.50 21.47
N ARG A 335 -22.14 -1.88 22.63
CA ARG A 335 -22.92 -2.11 23.87
C ARG A 335 -24.32 -1.50 23.82
N LEU A 336 -24.48 -0.44 23.03
CA LEU A 336 -25.73 0.28 22.89
C LEU A 336 -26.45 0.02 21.55
N CYS A 337 -25.90 -0.87 20.70
CA CYS A 337 -26.41 -1.23 19.37
C CYS A 337 -26.72 -0.02 18.46
N ILE A 338 -25.80 0.96 18.40
CA ILE A 338 -25.91 2.17 17.56
C ILE A 338 -24.64 2.39 16.75
N SER A 339 -24.68 3.26 15.73
CA SER A 339 -23.48 3.55 14.91
C SER A 339 -22.43 4.38 15.67
N ASP A 340 -21.15 4.22 15.31
CA ASP A 340 -20.05 5.04 15.84
C ASP A 340 -20.26 6.54 15.60
N GLY A 341 -20.88 6.92 14.48
CA GLY A 341 -21.27 8.30 14.17
C GLY A 341 -22.31 8.83 15.16
N THR A 342 -23.32 8.03 15.49
CA THR A 342 -24.34 8.35 16.48
C THR A 342 -23.73 8.55 17.87
N VAL A 343 -22.79 7.68 18.27
CA VAL A 343 -22.06 7.84 19.54
C VAL A 343 -21.28 9.15 19.57
N LYS A 344 -20.54 9.49 18.51
CA LYS A 344 -19.80 10.76 18.42
C LYS A 344 -20.72 11.97 18.61
N SER A 345 -21.91 11.97 17.99
CA SER A 345 -22.90 13.04 18.17
C SER A 345 -23.42 13.14 19.61
N HIS A 346 -23.65 12.01 20.29
CA HIS A 346 -24.01 12.03 21.71
C HIS A 346 -22.89 12.58 22.58
N VAL A 347 -21.63 12.18 22.34
CA VAL A 347 -20.45 12.70 23.07
C VAL A 347 -20.34 14.22 22.94
N GLN A 348 -20.49 14.76 21.73
CA GLN A 348 -20.44 16.21 21.50
C GLN A 348 -21.55 16.97 22.24
N ARG A 349 -22.78 16.43 22.25
CA ARG A 349 -23.89 17.04 23.00
C ARG A 349 -23.66 16.98 24.50
N ILE A 350 -23.12 15.87 25.01
CA ILE A 350 -22.76 15.72 26.43
C ILE A 350 -21.69 16.74 26.83
N PHE A 351 -20.63 16.90 26.04
CA PHE A 351 -19.58 17.91 26.26
C PHE A 351 -20.17 19.32 26.32
N LYS A 352 -21.00 19.68 25.34
CA LYS A 352 -21.67 20.97 25.30
C LYS A 352 -22.58 21.21 26.50
N LYS A 353 -23.35 20.19 26.93
CA LYS A 353 -24.29 20.28 28.06
C LYS A 353 -23.58 20.32 29.41
N LEU A 354 -22.44 19.65 29.54
CA LEU A 354 -21.66 19.60 30.78
C LEU A 354 -20.57 20.69 30.87
N GLY A 355 -20.35 21.45 29.79
CA GLY A 355 -19.33 22.50 29.76
C GLY A 355 -17.89 21.97 29.79
N VAL A 356 -17.69 20.75 29.31
CA VAL A 356 -16.39 20.06 29.30
C VAL A 356 -15.92 19.81 27.88
N SER A 357 -14.60 19.76 27.71
CA SER A 357 -13.96 19.60 26.39
C SER A 357 -13.28 18.24 26.25
N THR A 358 -13.08 17.50 27.35
CA THR A 358 -12.36 16.23 27.33
C THR A 358 -13.10 15.08 28.03
N ARG A 359 -12.81 13.85 27.60
CA ARG A 359 -13.33 12.63 28.25
C ARG A 359 -12.81 12.47 29.67
N ALA A 360 -11.61 12.96 29.95
CA ALA A 360 -11.00 12.96 31.28
C ALA A 360 -11.75 13.90 32.23
N GLU A 361 -12.15 15.09 31.77
CA GLU A 361 -13.04 15.98 32.55
C GLU A 361 -14.39 15.34 32.84
N VAL A 362 -14.97 14.61 31.88
CA VAL A 362 -16.20 13.84 32.10
C VAL A 362 -16.03 12.79 33.20
N ALA A 363 -14.93 12.03 33.18
CA ALA A 363 -14.65 11.02 34.20
C ALA A 363 -14.43 11.64 35.59
N ALA A 364 -13.73 12.77 35.66
CA ALA A 364 -13.51 13.52 36.90
C ALA A 364 -14.83 14.06 37.49
N LEU A 365 -15.69 14.66 36.66
CA LEU A 365 -17.02 15.11 37.07
C LEU A 365 -17.88 13.95 37.58
N TYR A 366 -17.84 12.80 36.90
CA TYR A 366 -18.60 11.62 37.28
C TYR A 366 -18.10 10.98 38.59
N ALA A 367 -16.79 10.99 38.82
CA ALA A 367 -16.17 10.54 40.07
C ALA A 367 -16.58 11.43 41.25
N ASN A 368 -16.54 12.76 41.08
CA ASN A 368 -16.96 13.72 42.10
C ASN A 368 -18.47 13.67 42.39
N ALA A 369 -19.31 13.29 41.41
CA ALA A 369 -20.74 13.09 41.65
C ALA A 369 -21.01 11.81 42.47
N LYS A 370 -20.18 10.76 42.33
CA LYS A 370 -20.31 9.52 43.12
C LYS A 370 -19.84 9.69 44.57
N THR A 371 -18.83 10.53 44.83
CA THR A 371 -18.33 10.77 46.19
C THR A 371 -19.30 11.60 47.04
N VAL A 372 -20.16 12.43 46.41
CA VAL A 372 -21.20 13.21 47.10
C VAL A 372 -22.47 12.38 47.41
N THR A 373 -22.69 11.26 46.71
CA THR A 373 -23.91 10.44 46.86
C THR A 373 -23.67 9.12 47.62
N GLY A 374 -22.43 8.86 48.08
CA GLY A 374 -22.02 7.59 48.72
C GLY A 374 -21.87 7.64 50.24
N GLY A 375 -22.36 8.71 50.90
CA GLY A 375 -22.43 8.81 52.37
C GLY A 375 -23.86 8.61 52.84
N ALA A 376 -24.26 7.36 53.06
CA ALA A 376 -25.41 6.98 53.87
C ALA A 376 -25.10 5.64 54.55
#